data_AF-A0A2E3ZGK0-F1
#
_entry.id   AF-A0A2E3ZGK0-F1
#
_cell.length_a   1.000
_cell.length_b   1.000
_cell.length_c   1.000
_cell.angle_alpha   90.00
_cell.angle_beta   90.00
_cell.angle_gamma   90.00
#
_symmetry.space_group_name_H-M   'P 1'
#
loop_
_entity.id
_entity.type
_entity.pdbx_description
1 polymer ?
#
loop_
_entity_poly.entity_id
_entity_poly.type
_entity_poly.pdbx_seq_one_letter_code
_entity_poly.pdbx_strand_id
1 'polypeptide(L)'
;MTSTMEEDRMSNITLKIHDLTGDTVLANLDADALRAEVNALDGERWVFVDNRMVRRDALANIDISDNAEVIVTRHMVAGLV
;
A
#
# COMPACT_ATOMS: atom_id res chain seq x y z
N MET A 1 20.12 30.53 -6.77
CA MET A 1 19.74 29.63 -7.87
C MET A 1 20.20 28.23 -7.49
N THR A 2 19.35 27.46 -6.81
CA THR A 2 19.39 25.99 -6.92
C THR A 2 17.94 25.56 -6.87
N SER A 3 17.37 25.41 -8.07
CA SER A 3 16.06 24.86 -8.27
C SER A 3 16.20 23.35 -8.06
N THR A 4 15.85 22.83 -6.90
CA THR A 4 15.49 21.41 -6.78
C THR A 4 13.99 21.35 -6.95
N MET A 5 13.58 21.53 -8.21
CA MET A 5 12.26 21.13 -8.69
C MET A 5 12.36 19.63 -8.95
N GLU A 6 12.46 18.87 -7.86
CA GLU A 6 12.32 17.40 -7.82
C GLU A 6 11.26 17.07 -6.75
N GLU A 7 10.15 17.80 -6.80
CA GLU A 7 8.90 17.44 -6.11
C GLU A 7 7.83 17.04 -7.15
N ASP A 8 8.27 16.82 -8.40
CA ASP A 8 7.41 16.37 -9.48
C ASP A 8 7.29 14.85 -9.38
N ARG A 9 6.17 14.43 -8.77
CA ARG A 9 5.59 13.07 -8.73
C ARG A 9 6.01 12.14 -7.58
N MET A 10 6.28 12.67 -6.38
CA MET A 10 6.19 11.80 -5.21
C MET A 10 4.72 11.48 -4.99
N SER A 11 4.27 10.32 -5.46
CA SER A 11 2.92 9.90 -5.13
C SER A 11 2.80 9.85 -3.61
N ASN A 12 1.82 10.55 -3.06
CA ASN A 12 1.56 10.60 -1.63
C ASN A 12 0.67 9.43 -1.20
N ILE A 13 1.04 8.21 -1.62
CA ILE A 13 0.30 7.01 -1.27
C ILE A 13 0.66 6.65 0.17
N THR A 14 -0.37 6.37 0.97
CA THR A 14 -0.21 5.92 2.36
C THR A 14 -0.45 4.44 2.43
N LEU A 15 0.58 3.66 2.74
CA LEU A 15 0.49 2.22 3.01
C LEU A 15 0.37 1.98 4.52
N LYS A 16 -0.70 1.31 4.93
CA LYS A 16 -0.93 0.84 6.30
C LYS A 16 -0.93 -0.67 6.31
N ILE A 17 0.07 -1.27 6.93
CA ILE A 17 0.19 -2.71 7.10
C ILE A 17 -0.22 -3.01 8.54
N HIS A 18 -1.41 -3.56 8.72
CA HIS A 18 -1.83 -4.12 10.00
C HIS A 18 -1.32 -5.54 10.11
N ASP A 19 -0.43 -5.80 11.07
CA ASP A 19 0.07 -7.14 11.38
C ASP A 19 -0.13 -7.48 12.87
N LEU A 20 0.00 -8.76 13.22
CA LEU A 20 0.00 -9.24 14.61
C LEU A 20 1.09 -8.58 15.48
N THR A 21 2.19 -8.13 14.87
CA THR A 21 3.29 -7.43 15.55
C THR A 21 3.05 -5.93 15.77
N GLY A 22 2.03 -5.36 15.13
CA GLY A 22 1.67 -3.94 15.22
C GLY A 22 1.38 -3.29 13.87
N ASP A 23 0.81 -2.09 13.92
CA ASP A 23 0.45 -1.31 12.75
C ASP A 23 1.67 -0.57 12.19
N THR A 24 2.11 -0.94 10.99
CA THR A 24 3.14 -0.22 10.24
C THR A 24 2.48 0.76 9.30
N VAL A 25 2.81 2.05 9.41
CA VAL A 25 2.29 3.09 8.51
C VAL A 25 3.46 3.73 7.78
N LEU A 26 3.42 3.63 6.46
CA LEU A 26 4.39 4.20 5.53
C LEU A 26 3.64 5.23 4.68
N ALA A 27 4.00 6.50 4.83
CA ALA A 27 3.47 7.60 4.02
C ALA A 27 4.49 8.02 2.96
N ASN A 28 4.05 8.82 1.98
CA ASN A 28 4.91 9.35 0.92
C ASN A 28 5.56 8.25 0.07
N LEU A 29 4.82 7.18 -0.21
CA LEU A 29 5.28 6.08 -1.05
C LEU A 29 4.83 6.25 -2.50
N ASP A 30 5.73 5.99 -3.44
CA ASP A 30 5.38 5.85 -4.84
C ASP A 30 4.66 4.52 -5.13
N ALA A 31 3.91 4.46 -6.23
CA ALA A 31 3.16 3.26 -6.62
C ALA A 31 4.08 2.03 -6.77
N ASP A 32 5.31 2.21 -7.26
CA ASP A 32 6.31 1.14 -7.36
C ASP A 32 6.80 0.67 -5.99
N ALA A 33 7.12 1.61 -5.09
CA ALA A 33 7.56 1.31 -3.72
C ALA A 33 6.46 0.58 -2.94
N LEU A 34 5.22 1.07 -3.03
CA LEU A 34 4.03 0.42 -2.52
C LEU A 34 3.94 -1.04 -3.00
N ARG A 35 4.08 -1.27 -4.31
CA ARG A 35 3.98 -2.61 -4.90
C ARG A 35 5.09 -3.52 -4.40
N ALA A 36 6.30 -2.99 -4.22
CA ALA A 36 7.41 -3.74 -3.66
C ALA A 36 7.14 -4.15 -2.20
N GLU A 37 6.69 -3.22 -1.35
CA GLU A 37 6.31 -3.49 0.03
C GLU A 37 5.19 -4.52 0.09
N VAL A 38 4.11 -4.31 -0.68
CA VAL A 38 2.97 -5.23 -0.78
C VAL A 38 3.37 -6.61 -1.33
N ASN A 39 4.38 -6.70 -2.20
CA ASN A 39 4.87 -7.98 -2.72
C ASN A 39 5.77 -8.70 -1.71
N ALA A 40 6.56 -7.94 -0.94
CA ALA A 40 7.34 -8.44 0.19
C ALA A 40 6.45 -8.97 1.33
N LEU A 41 5.17 -8.58 1.35
CA LEU A 41 4.17 -9.14 2.22
C LEU A 41 3.78 -10.57 1.80
N ASP A 42 4.34 -11.58 2.48
CA ASP A 42 4.03 -12.99 2.27
C ASP A 42 2.67 -13.38 2.89
N GLY A 43 1.82 -14.06 2.12
CA GLY A 43 0.53 -14.60 2.58
C GLY A 43 -0.72 -13.73 2.37
N GLU A 44 -0.56 -12.42 2.15
CA GLU A 44 -1.66 -11.48 1.99
C GLU A 44 -2.14 -11.39 0.54
N ARG A 45 -3.29 -11.99 0.24
CA ARG A 45 -3.88 -11.96 -1.11
C ARG A 45 -4.70 -10.72 -1.40
N TRP A 46 -5.06 -9.96 -0.37
CA TRP A 46 -6.01 -8.87 -0.45
C TRP A 46 -5.41 -7.60 0.11
N VAL A 47 -5.60 -6.52 -0.64
CA VAL A 47 -5.12 -5.18 -0.33
C VAL A 47 -6.33 -4.27 -0.44
N PHE A 48 -6.54 -3.38 0.52
CA PHE A 48 -7.53 -2.32 0.40
C PHE A 48 -6.86 -1.13 -0.24
N VAL A 49 -7.45 -0.56 -1.29
CA VAL A 49 -6.99 0.67 -1.94
C VAL A 49 -8.20 1.58 -2.03
N ASP A 50 -8.11 2.77 -1.43
CA ASP A 50 -9.20 3.75 -1.45
C ASP A 50 -10.53 3.16 -0.96
N ASN A 51 -10.50 2.44 0.15
CA ASN A 51 -11.66 1.73 0.73
C ASN A 51 -12.26 0.64 -0.21
N ARG A 52 -11.52 0.18 -1.23
CA ARG A 52 -11.89 -0.96 -2.08
C ARG A 52 -10.93 -2.12 -1.89
N MET A 53 -11.49 -3.29 -1.60
CA MET A 53 -10.72 -4.52 -1.49
C MET A 53 -10.34 -5.01 -2.90
N VAL A 54 -9.06 -4.91 -3.25
CA VAL A 54 -8.47 -5.37 -4.49
C VAL A 54 -7.55 -6.55 -4.21
N ARG A 55 -7.37 -7.43 -5.19
CA ARG A 55 -6.37 -8.49 -5.06
C ARG A 55 -4.98 -7.88 -5.21
N ARG A 56 -4.01 -8.43 -4.48
CA ARG A 56 -2.60 -8.06 -4.61
C ARG A 56 -2.11 -8.10 -6.06
N ASP A 57 -2.51 -9.14 -6.80
CA ASP A 57 -2.14 -9.31 -8.21
C ASP A 57 -2.81 -8.26 -9.11
N ALA A 58 -4.05 -7.87 -8.77
CA ALA A 58 -4.78 -6.82 -9.46
C ALA A 58 -4.27 -5.42 -9.11
N LEU A 59 -3.60 -5.23 -7.96
CA LEU A 59 -2.95 -3.97 -7.58
C LEU A 59 -1.99 -3.48 -8.68
N ALA A 60 -1.36 -4.42 -9.40
CA ALA A 60 -0.46 -4.11 -10.50
C ALA A 60 -1.16 -3.51 -11.73
N ASN A 61 -2.48 -3.67 -11.83
CA ASN A 61 -3.29 -3.31 -12.99
C ASN A 61 -4.32 -2.23 -12.67
N ILE A 62 -4.49 -1.85 -11.39
CA ILE A 62 -5.35 -0.73 -11.01
C ILE A 62 -4.56 0.57 -11.01
N ASP A 63 -5.22 1.64 -11.40
CA ASP A 63 -4.73 2.99 -11.25
C ASP A 63 -4.83 3.39 -9.76
N ILE A 64 -3.69 3.64 -9.13
CA ILE A 64 -3.63 4.05 -7.73
C ILE A 64 -3.45 5.56 -7.75
N SER A 65 -4.44 6.28 -7.25
CA SER A 65 -4.36 7.74 -7.15
C SER A 65 -3.15 8.16 -6.34
N ASP A 66 -2.61 9.33 -6.70
CA ASP A 66 -1.45 9.95 -6.06
C ASP A 66 -1.66 10.27 -4.57
N ASN A 67 -2.88 10.12 -4.03
CA ASN A 67 -3.21 10.29 -2.62
C ASN A 67 -4.02 9.08 -2.08
N ALA A 68 -3.87 7.92 -2.69
CA ALA A 68 -4.59 6.73 -2.28
C ALA A 68 -4.13 6.25 -0.91
N GLU A 69 -5.09 5.79 -0.10
CA GLU A 69 -4.80 5.03 1.11
C GLU A 69 -4.85 3.54 0.78
N VAL A 70 -3.76 2.83 1.08
CA VAL A 70 -3.60 1.42 0.85
C VAL A 70 -3.47 0.72 2.19
N ILE A 71 -4.36 -0.21 2.50
CA ILE A 71 -4.34 -0.95 3.77
C ILE A 71 -4.14 -2.43 3.46
N VAL A 72 -3.12 -3.03 4.04
CA VAL A 72 -2.89 -4.48 3.98
C VAL A 72 -3.05 -5.03 5.38
N THR A 73 -3.77 -6.13 5.51
CA THR A 73 -4.02 -6.80 6.79
C THR A 73 -3.38 -8.17 6.76
N ARG A 74 -2.20 -8.29 7.35
CA ARG A 74 -1.51 -9.54 7.59
C ARG A 74 -2.24 -10.28 8.69
N HIS A 75 -3.13 -11.17 8.27
CA HIS A 75 -3.76 -12.15 9.14
C HIS A 75 -4.65 -11.57 10.25
N MET A 76 -5.77 -10.95 9.86
CA MET A 76 -7.00 -11.23 10.61
C MET A 76 -7.70 -12.38 9.89
N VAL A 77 -7.37 -13.61 10.31
CA VAL A 77 -8.22 -14.77 10.02
C VAL A 77 -9.63 -14.44 10.48
N ALA A 78 -10.51 -14.16 9.53
CA ALA A 78 -11.93 -14.21 9.77
C ALA A 78 -12.27 -15.65 10.16
N GLY A 79 -12.36 -15.92 11.46
CA GLY A 79 -12.83 -17.17 12.03
C GLY A 79 -11.76 -18.26 12.15
N LEU A 80 -11.05 -18.29 13.27
CA LEU A 80 -10.85 -19.58 13.92
C LEU A 80 -12.21 -19.96 14.52
N VAL A 81 -12.91 -20.91 13.88
CA VAL A 81 -14.10 -21.57 14.45
C VAL A 81 -13.66 -22.72 15.35
#